data_AF-A0A2E4ZUA0-F1
#
_entry.id   AF-A0A2E4ZUA0-F1
#
_cell.length_a   1.000
_cell.length_b   1.000
_cell.length_c   1.000
_cell.angle_alpha   90.00
_cell.angle_beta   90.00
_cell.angle_gamma   90.00
#
_symmetry.space_group_name_H-M   'P 1'
#
loop_
_entity.id
_entity.type
_entity.pdbx_description
1 polymer ?
#
loop_
_entity_poly.entity_id
_entity_poly.type
_entity_poly.pdbx_seq_one_letter_code
_entity_poly.pdbx_strand_id
1 'polypeptide(L)'
;MNSTKKKAVSLWILIGGLCLFAAAAPKGKDPVQTPKPPVPKFGWNAADLDRKLKNIRVPELNFFEVPLPDALNALQTMSAEHDLEAKTNPKFAGLQFVLLTRENPPPKITLKLRNARLGSILDFLVEAIGYEYQVRDTAIVVFKPKPRPAKKQAFRQLETEFFHLSEDMFRRMGGR
;
A
#
# COMPACT_ATOMS: atom_id res chain seq x y z
N MET A 1 -32.27 -38.89 5.41
CA MET A 1 -33.45 -39.69 5.04
C MET A 1 -34.67 -39.04 5.70
N ASN A 2 -35.70 -38.76 4.89
CA ASN A 2 -37.08 -38.40 5.27
C ASN A 2 -37.32 -37.01 5.88
N SER A 3 -37.99 -36.13 5.12
CA SER A 3 -39.44 -35.91 5.30
C SER A 3 -39.93 -34.79 4.39
N THR A 4 -40.52 -35.20 3.27
CA THR A 4 -41.44 -34.43 2.41
C THR A 4 -42.73 -34.09 3.15
N LYS A 5 -43.32 -32.91 2.91
CA LYS A 5 -44.76 -32.53 2.98
C LYS A 5 -44.83 -30.99 2.95
N LYS A 6 -45.70 -30.25 2.25
CA LYS A 6 -46.89 -30.51 1.43
C LYS A 6 -47.10 -29.27 0.54
N LYS A 7 -47.54 -29.47 -0.70
CA LYS A 7 -48.09 -28.44 -1.57
C LYS A 7 -49.45 -28.00 -1.01
N ALA A 8 -49.69 -26.70 -0.85
CA ALA A 8 -51.01 -26.15 -0.62
C ALA A 8 -51.49 -25.53 -1.94
N VAL A 9 -52.37 -26.26 -2.62
CA VAL A 9 -53.23 -25.75 -3.69
C VAL A 9 -54.54 -25.38 -3.00
N SER A 10 -54.89 -24.10 -3.00
CA SER A 10 -56.26 -23.65 -2.75
C SER A 10 -56.61 -22.58 -3.77
N LEU A 11 -57.24 -23.07 -4.83
CA LEU A 11 -58.22 -22.38 -5.64
C LEU A 11 -59.38 -21.96 -4.71
N TRP A 12 -59.98 -20.78 -4.90
CA TRP A 12 -61.42 -20.52 -4.77
C TRP A 12 -61.76 -19.07 -5.20
N ILE A 13 -62.58 -19.00 -6.24
CA ILE A 13 -63.76 -18.14 -6.43
C ILE A 13 -63.57 -16.63 -6.69
N LEU A 14 -63.86 -16.31 -7.96
CA LEU A 14 -64.34 -15.03 -8.49
C LEU A 14 -65.63 -14.56 -7.78
N ILE A 15 -65.57 -13.43 -7.06
CA ILE A 15 -66.69 -12.48 -6.96
C ILE A 15 -66.10 -11.06 -7.02
N GLY A 16 -66.66 -10.25 -7.91
CA GLY A 16 -66.15 -8.96 -8.32
C GLY A 16 -66.05 -7.93 -7.19
N GLY A 17 -65.06 -7.05 -7.33
CA GLY A 17 -64.82 -5.94 -6.41
C GLY A 17 -63.59 -5.18 -6.86
N LEU A 18 -63.84 -4.06 -7.55
CA LEU A 18 -62.90 -3.02 -7.93
C LEU A 18 -61.85 -2.74 -6.84
N CYS A 19 -60.60 -3.17 -7.05
CA CYS A 19 -59.46 -2.75 -6.24
C CYS A 19 -58.31 -2.32 -7.17
N LEU A 20 -58.22 -0.99 -7.30
CA LEU A 20 -57.04 -0.15 -7.50
C LEU A 20 -55.72 -0.88 -7.85
N PHE A 21 -55.22 -0.56 -9.04
CA PHE A 21 -53.83 -0.75 -9.45
C PHE A 21 -52.89 -0.10 -8.41
N ALA A 22 -52.01 -0.90 -7.81
CA ALA A 22 -50.81 -0.43 -7.12
C ALA A 22 -49.60 -1.08 -7.79
N ALA A 23 -48.95 -0.34 -8.68
CA ALA A 23 -47.71 -0.71 -9.32
C ALA A 23 -46.59 -0.79 -8.26
N ALA A 24 -46.11 -2.00 -7.98
CA ALA A 24 -44.93 -2.21 -7.15
C ALA A 24 -43.67 -1.93 -7.98
N ALA A 25 -43.09 -0.74 -7.79
CA ALA A 25 -41.77 -0.41 -8.32
C ALA A 25 -40.69 -1.35 -7.73
N PRO A 26 -39.73 -1.85 -8.51
CA PRO A 26 -38.62 -2.64 -7.99
C PRO A 26 -37.76 -1.75 -7.09
N LYS A 27 -37.74 -2.04 -5.79
CA LYS A 27 -36.89 -1.33 -4.83
C LYS A 27 -35.44 -1.38 -5.28
N GLY A 28 -34.84 -0.19 -5.33
CA GLY A 28 -33.48 0.05 -5.74
C GLY A 28 -32.47 -0.80 -4.96
N LYS A 29 -31.42 -1.16 -5.68
CA LYS A 29 -30.20 -1.76 -5.12
C LYS A 29 -29.68 -0.83 -4.02
N ASP A 30 -29.70 -1.29 -2.78
CA ASP A 30 -29.00 -0.63 -1.70
C ASP A 30 -27.53 -0.45 -2.12
N PRO A 31 -26.93 0.74 -1.96
CA PRO A 31 -25.51 0.91 -2.21
C PRO A 31 -24.78 -0.07 -1.30
N VAL A 32 -23.94 -0.93 -1.88
CA VAL A 32 -23.04 -1.82 -1.16
C VAL A 32 -22.24 -0.95 -0.19
N GLN A 33 -22.68 -0.94 1.07
CA GLN A 33 -21.92 -0.34 2.15
C GLN A 33 -20.67 -1.20 2.28
N THR A 34 -19.54 -0.70 1.77
CA THR A 34 -18.24 -1.24 2.12
C THR A 34 -18.18 -1.30 3.64
N PRO A 35 -17.83 -2.46 4.24
CA PRO A 35 -17.85 -2.60 5.68
C PRO A 35 -16.93 -1.53 6.27
N LYS A 36 -17.52 -0.62 7.06
CA LYS A 36 -16.77 0.38 7.82
C LYS A 36 -15.68 -0.38 8.59
N PRO A 37 -14.39 -0.06 8.40
CA PRO A 37 -13.33 -0.80 9.06
C PRO A 37 -13.58 -0.77 10.57
N PRO A 38 -13.33 -1.89 11.27
CA PRO A 38 -13.56 -1.96 12.71
C PRO A 38 -12.77 -0.83 13.37
N VAL A 39 -13.48 0.01 14.13
CA VAL A 39 -12.84 1.08 14.89
C VAL A 39 -11.95 0.40 15.92
N PRO A 40 -10.62 0.65 15.92
CA PRO A 40 -9.73 -0.01 16.85
C PRO A 40 -10.09 0.35 18.28
N LYS A 41 -10.12 -0.66 19.16
CA LYS A 41 -10.53 -0.50 20.57
C LYS A 41 -9.55 0.34 21.39
N PHE A 42 -8.29 0.49 20.95
CA PHE A 42 -7.29 1.44 21.46
C PHE A 42 -6.18 1.55 20.40
N GLY A 43 -5.80 2.76 20.00
CA GLY A 43 -4.69 3.00 19.07
C GLY A 43 -5.11 3.47 17.68
N TRP A 44 -4.14 3.99 16.93
CA TRP A 44 -4.31 4.43 15.55
C TRP A 44 -4.80 3.29 14.65
N ASN A 45 -5.37 3.66 13.50
CA ASN A 45 -5.52 2.74 12.38
C ASN A 45 -4.45 3.09 11.33
N ALA A 46 -4.09 2.13 10.47
CA ALA A 46 -3.20 2.39 9.33
C ALA A 46 -3.67 3.60 8.49
N ALA A 47 -4.99 3.76 8.30
CA ALA A 47 -5.57 4.89 7.59
C ALA A 47 -5.32 6.26 8.25
N ASP A 48 -5.26 6.30 9.59
CA ASP A 48 -4.97 7.55 10.31
C ASP A 48 -3.49 7.90 10.21
N LEU A 49 -2.60 6.91 10.25
CA LEU A 49 -1.16 7.12 10.04
C LEU A 49 -0.89 7.60 8.61
N ASP A 50 -1.56 7.03 7.61
CA ASP A 50 -1.49 7.49 6.22
C ASP A 50 -1.97 8.93 6.06
N ARG A 51 -3.03 9.32 6.79
CA ARG A 51 -3.50 10.71 6.83
C ARG A 51 -2.44 11.62 7.42
N LYS A 52 -1.82 11.23 8.54
CA LYS A 52 -0.76 12.00 9.20
C LYS A 52 0.47 12.19 8.32
N LEU A 53 0.94 11.13 7.65
CA LEU A 53 2.07 11.22 6.71
C LEU A 53 1.84 12.26 5.60
N LYS A 54 0.58 12.44 5.16
CA LYS A 54 0.20 13.41 4.13
C LYS A 54 0.01 14.83 4.66
N ASN A 55 -0.42 14.97 5.92
CA ASN A 55 -0.78 16.25 6.53
C ASN A 55 0.41 16.97 7.17
N ILE A 56 1.31 16.23 7.84
CA ILE A 56 2.44 16.81 8.57
C ILE A 56 3.45 17.37 7.57
N ARG A 57 3.75 18.67 7.70
CA ARG A 57 4.74 19.37 6.87
C ARG A 57 5.93 19.78 7.73
N VAL A 58 7.12 19.48 7.23
CA VAL A 58 8.38 19.82 7.85
C VAL A 58 9.02 20.99 7.08
N PRO A 59 9.31 22.13 7.74
CA PRO A 59 9.81 23.33 7.06
C PRO A 59 11.19 23.14 6.43
N GLU A 60 12.10 22.49 7.16
CA GLU A 60 13.46 22.23 6.72
C GLU A 60 13.98 20.96 7.37
N LEU A 61 14.68 20.15 6.58
CA LEU A 61 15.34 18.94 7.03
C LEU A 61 16.73 18.87 6.39
N ASN A 62 17.75 18.72 7.21
CA ASN A 62 19.13 18.58 6.75
C ASN A 62 19.83 17.45 7.51
N PHE A 63 20.10 16.37 6.80
CA PHE A 63 20.88 15.24 7.28
C PHE A 63 22.18 15.18 6.49
N PHE A 64 23.29 15.05 7.20
CA PHE A 64 24.62 14.90 6.63
C PHE A 64 25.33 13.72 7.27
N GLU A 65 25.51 12.64 6.51
CA GLU A 65 26.12 11.39 6.96
C GLU A 65 25.51 10.78 8.25
N VAL A 66 24.21 11.00 8.46
CA VAL A 66 23.50 10.58 9.68
C VAL A 66 23.17 9.09 9.59
N PRO A 67 23.39 8.29 10.65
CA PRO A 67 22.93 6.91 10.70
C PRO A 67 21.40 6.82 10.61
N LEU A 68 20.88 5.83 9.88
CA LEU A 68 19.42 5.63 9.73
C LEU A 68 18.63 5.62 11.07
N PRO A 69 19.07 4.94 12.15
CA PRO A 69 18.33 4.97 13.41
C PRO A 69 18.17 6.38 13.97
N ASP A 70 19.24 7.18 13.90
CA ASP A 70 19.26 8.54 14.42
C ASP A 70 18.37 9.46 13.57
N ALA A 71 18.38 9.27 12.25
CA ALA A 71 17.51 9.98 11.32
C ALA A 71 16.02 9.68 11.59
N LEU A 72 15.66 8.42 11.84
CA LEU A 72 14.28 8.04 12.17
C LEU A 72 13.83 8.62 13.52
N ASN A 73 14.71 8.64 14.52
CA ASN A 73 14.43 9.27 15.81
C ASN A 73 14.23 10.79 15.66
N ALA A 74 15.08 11.46 14.87
CA ALA A 74 14.92 12.88 14.58
C ALA A 74 13.57 13.15 13.87
N LEU A 75 13.21 12.33 12.89
CA LEU A 75 11.91 12.43 12.22
C LEU A 75 10.73 12.20 13.15
N GLN A 76 10.85 11.29 14.11
CA GLN A 76 9.83 11.08 15.14
C GLN A 76 9.60 12.36 15.95
N THR A 77 10.68 13.00 16.41
CA THR A 77 10.61 14.27 17.15
C THR A 77 9.98 15.38 16.32
N MET A 78 10.47 15.59 15.09
CA MET A 78 9.93 16.60 14.17
C MET A 78 8.47 16.33 13.80
N SER A 79 8.10 15.05 13.68
CA SER A 79 6.71 14.66 13.45
C SER A 79 5.81 15.05 14.62
N ALA A 80 6.28 14.95 15.87
CA ALA A 80 5.49 15.36 17.02
C ALA A 80 5.36 16.89 17.14
N GLU A 81 6.42 17.63 16.79
CA GLU A 81 6.44 19.10 16.84
C GLU A 81 5.54 19.75 15.78
N HIS A 82 5.53 19.20 14.57
CA HIS A 82 4.78 19.74 13.43
C HIS A 82 3.40 19.11 13.23
N ASP A 83 2.95 18.26 14.15
CA ASP A 83 1.61 17.68 14.13
C ASP A 83 0.58 18.68 14.68
N LEU A 84 -0.39 19.07 13.85
CA LEU A 84 -1.47 19.96 14.24
C LEU A 84 -2.48 19.26 15.17
N GLU A 85 -2.65 17.93 15.03
CA GLU A 85 -3.57 17.14 15.85
C GLU A 85 -3.03 16.98 17.28
N ALA A 86 -1.71 17.11 17.49
CA ALA A 86 -1.07 17.06 18.80
C ALA A 86 -1.60 18.12 19.78
N LYS A 87 -2.03 19.29 19.27
CA LYS A 87 -2.64 20.35 20.09
C LYS A 87 -3.98 19.94 20.69
N THR A 88 -4.72 19.08 19.99
CA THR A 88 -6.03 18.59 20.42
C THR A 88 -5.88 17.36 21.30
N ASN A 89 -4.94 16.47 20.96
CA ASN A 89 -4.72 15.23 21.71
C ASN A 89 -3.22 14.94 21.89
N PRO A 90 -2.61 15.29 23.03
CA PRO A 90 -1.17 15.12 23.26
C PRO A 90 -0.74 13.64 23.36
N LYS A 91 -1.65 12.75 23.75
CA LYS A 91 -1.40 11.28 23.78
C LYS A 91 -1.19 10.67 22.40
N PHE A 92 -1.54 11.44 21.37
CA PHE A 92 -1.64 11.05 19.98
C PHE A 92 -0.77 11.98 19.12
N ALA A 93 0.31 12.54 19.69
CA ALA A 93 1.22 13.40 18.96
C ALA A 93 2.22 12.59 18.11
N GLY A 94 2.37 12.94 16.84
CA GLY A 94 3.40 12.41 15.97
C GLY A 94 3.18 10.97 15.49
N LEU A 95 4.27 10.35 15.04
CA LEU A 95 4.33 9.00 14.45
C LEU A 95 5.45 8.19 15.11
N GLN A 96 5.21 6.89 15.31
CA GLN A 96 6.22 5.95 15.78
C GLN A 96 6.87 5.24 14.60
N PHE A 97 8.20 5.29 14.53
CA PHE A 97 8.99 4.50 13.58
C PHE A 97 9.63 3.31 14.28
N VAL A 98 9.63 2.15 13.62
CA VAL A 98 10.29 0.93 14.11
C VAL A 98 11.21 0.42 13.00
N LEU A 99 12.50 0.35 13.30
CA LEU A 99 13.50 -0.14 12.36
C LEU A 99 13.74 -1.64 12.56
N LEU A 100 13.52 -2.42 11.50
CA LEU A 100 13.88 -3.84 11.41
C LEU A 100 15.08 -3.98 10.47
N THR A 101 16.27 -3.73 10.99
CA THR A 101 17.52 -3.99 10.25
C THR A 101 18.39 -5.00 10.98
N ARG A 102 19.15 -5.79 10.21
CA ARG A 102 20.23 -6.66 10.71
C ARG A 102 21.61 -6.15 10.28
N GLU A 103 21.67 -5.03 9.58
CA GLU A 103 22.92 -4.51 9.01
C GLU A 103 23.73 -3.75 10.07
N ASN A 104 25.00 -4.12 10.19
CA ASN A 104 25.98 -3.44 11.06
C ASN A 104 27.27 -3.25 10.24
N PRO A 105 27.71 -2.00 9.98
CA PRO A 105 27.17 -0.73 10.46
C PRO A 105 25.85 -0.30 9.80
N PRO A 106 25.01 0.51 10.48
CA PRO A 106 23.79 1.04 9.89
C PRO A 106 24.12 1.97 8.70
N PRO A 107 23.27 2.00 7.66
CA PRO A 107 23.51 2.87 6.51
C PRO A 107 23.44 4.33 6.93
N LYS A 108 24.35 5.13 6.37
CA LYS A 108 24.38 6.58 6.53
C LYS A 108 23.60 7.23 5.40
N ILE A 109 22.91 8.31 5.73
CA ILE A 109 22.12 9.10 4.78
C ILE A 109 22.59 10.55 4.75
N THR A 110 22.49 11.13 3.55
CA THR A 110 22.69 12.57 3.34
C THR A 110 21.50 13.07 2.53
N LEU A 111 20.73 13.98 3.09
CA LEU A 111 19.48 14.45 2.52
C LEU A 111 19.22 15.89 2.96
N LYS A 112 18.87 16.76 2.00
CA LYS A 112 18.48 18.13 2.28
C LYS A 112 17.14 18.43 1.61
N LEU A 113 16.12 18.68 2.41
CA LEU A 113 14.76 18.95 1.96
C LEU A 113 14.21 20.23 2.61
N ARG A 114 13.34 20.93 1.89
CA ARG A 114 12.66 22.13 2.37
C ARG A 114 11.18 22.01 2.06
N ASN A 115 10.34 22.37 3.04
CA ASN A 115 8.88 22.38 2.95
C ASN A 115 8.29 21.08 2.38
N ALA A 116 8.74 19.94 2.91
CA ALA A 116 8.34 18.62 2.46
C ALA A 116 7.31 17.98 3.40
N ARG A 117 6.48 17.09 2.86
CA ARG A 117 5.57 16.27 3.66
C ARG A 117 6.33 15.11 4.28
N LEU A 118 5.91 14.68 5.46
CA LEU A 118 6.59 13.59 6.18
C LEU A 118 6.60 12.27 5.38
N GLY A 119 5.51 11.95 4.68
CA GLY A 119 5.46 10.79 3.77
C GLY A 119 6.51 10.88 2.66
N SER A 120 6.61 12.03 1.99
CA SER A 120 7.60 12.22 0.92
C SER A 120 9.03 12.16 1.44
N ILE A 121 9.28 12.73 2.63
CA ILE A 121 10.58 12.61 3.30
C ILE A 121 10.93 11.14 3.53
N LEU A 122 9.99 10.36 4.06
CA LEU A 122 10.18 8.94 4.32
C LEU A 122 10.44 8.16 3.02
N ASP A 123 9.68 8.44 1.96
CA ASP A 123 9.87 7.83 0.64
C ASP A 123 11.30 8.06 0.12
N PHE A 124 11.79 9.30 0.15
CA PHE A 124 13.17 9.62 -0.25
C PHE A 124 14.22 8.94 0.63
N LEU A 125 13.95 8.86 1.94
CA LEU A 125 14.83 8.24 2.91
C LEU A 125 15.03 6.76 2.62
N VAL A 126 13.94 6.02 2.40
CA VAL A 126 13.99 4.58 2.15
C VAL A 126 14.51 4.28 0.75
N GLU A 127 14.22 5.12 -0.24
CA GLU A 127 14.72 4.98 -1.61
C GLU A 127 16.24 5.14 -1.68
N ALA A 128 16.80 6.13 -0.98
CA ALA A 128 18.24 6.40 -0.96
C ALA A 128 19.08 5.21 -0.42
N ILE A 129 18.51 4.39 0.46
CA ILE A 129 19.17 3.24 1.09
C ILE A 129 18.71 1.88 0.53
N GLY A 130 17.67 1.86 -0.32
CA GLY A 130 17.06 0.62 -0.82
C GLY A 130 16.28 -0.15 0.25
N TYR A 131 15.63 0.55 1.18
CA TYR A 131 14.72 -0.03 2.17
C TYR A 131 13.27 0.15 1.72
N GLU A 132 12.36 -0.52 2.41
CA GLU A 132 10.92 -0.36 2.24
C GLU A 132 10.29 -0.06 3.60
N TYR A 133 9.11 0.56 3.60
CA TYR A 133 8.30 0.71 4.81
C TYR A 133 6.92 0.10 4.64
N GLN A 134 6.33 -0.30 5.76
CA GLN A 134 4.95 -0.76 5.87
C GLN A 134 4.27 -0.02 7.01
N VAL A 135 3.11 0.55 6.70
CA VAL A 135 2.23 1.17 7.70
C VAL A 135 1.41 0.06 8.37
N ARG A 136 1.56 -0.08 9.68
CA ARG A 136 0.77 -1.01 10.52
C ARG A 136 -0.13 -0.21 11.45
N ASP A 137 -1.07 -0.88 12.11
CA ASP A 137 -2.08 -0.22 12.94
C ASP A 137 -1.49 0.67 14.05
N THR A 138 -0.27 0.42 14.53
CA THR A 138 0.33 1.21 15.63
C THR A 138 1.63 1.92 15.30
N ALA A 139 2.32 1.54 14.22
CA ALA A 139 3.64 2.05 13.90
C ALA A 139 3.99 1.86 12.43
N ILE A 140 4.94 2.66 11.97
CA ILE A 140 5.53 2.53 10.65
C ILE A 140 6.79 1.67 10.79
N VAL A 141 6.78 0.52 10.11
CA VAL A 141 7.89 -0.43 10.17
C VAL A 141 8.76 -0.24 8.94
N VAL A 142 10.02 0.11 9.16
CA VAL A 142 11.04 0.24 8.11
C VAL A 142 11.90 -1.01 8.10
N PHE A 143 12.06 -1.66 6.95
CA PHE A 143 12.81 -2.91 6.82
C PHE A 143 13.55 -2.95 5.49
N LYS A 144 14.63 -3.73 5.46
CA LYS A 144 15.32 -4.02 4.20
C LYS A 144 14.59 -5.15 3.48
N PRO A 145 14.08 -4.96 2.24
CA PRO A 145 13.48 -6.05 1.50
C PRO A 145 14.54 -7.13 1.27
N LYS A 146 14.15 -8.39 1.45
CA LYS A 146 15.02 -9.50 1.04
C LYS A 146 15.23 -9.39 -0.47
N PRO A 147 16.46 -9.54 -0.99
CA PRO A 147 16.67 -9.60 -2.42
C PRO A 147 15.77 -10.71 -2.95
N ARG A 148 14.73 -10.33 -3.70
CA ARG A 148 13.84 -11.30 -4.33
C ARG A 148 14.77 -12.09 -5.24
N PRO A 149 14.92 -13.42 -5.07
CA PRO A 149 15.73 -14.18 -6.00
C PRO A 149 15.18 -13.83 -7.37
N ALA A 150 16.04 -13.32 -8.25
CA ALA A 150 15.66 -12.99 -9.60
C ALA A 150 14.84 -14.19 -10.05
N LYS A 151 13.54 -14.00 -10.32
CA LYS A 151 12.75 -15.03 -10.99
C LYS A 151 13.64 -15.35 -12.15
N LYS A 152 14.22 -16.56 -12.20
CA LYS A 152 15.00 -16.99 -13.35
C LYS A 152 14.05 -16.73 -14.48
N GLN A 153 14.28 -15.63 -15.19
CA GLN A 153 13.51 -15.27 -16.35
C GLN A 153 14.05 -16.30 -17.31
N ALA A 154 13.46 -17.49 -17.20
CA ALA A 154 13.68 -18.57 -18.10
C ALA A 154 13.15 -17.94 -19.37
N PHE A 155 14.07 -17.37 -20.15
CA PHE A 155 13.84 -17.07 -21.53
C PHE A 155 13.56 -18.44 -22.16
N ARG A 156 12.33 -18.94 -21.97
CA ARG A 156 11.88 -20.28 -22.40
C ARG A 156 11.75 -20.35 -23.93
N GLN A 157 12.19 -19.32 -24.63
CA GLN A 157 11.94 -19.06 -26.04
C GLN A 157 13.13 -18.34 -26.70
N LEU A 158 14.35 -18.56 -26.21
CA LEU A 158 15.54 -18.21 -27.00
C LEU A 158 15.94 -19.48 -27.75
N GLU A 159 15.66 -19.48 -29.05
CA GLU A 159 16.10 -20.52 -29.97
C GLU A 159 17.37 -20.03 -30.64
N THR A 160 18.47 -20.78 -30.47
CA THR A 160 19.72 -20.53 -31.19
C THR A 160 19.60 -21.21 -32.54
N GLU A 161 19.41 -20.43 -33.60
CA GLU A 161 19.45 -20.93 -34.97
C GLU A 161 20.85 -20.79 -35.57
N PHE A 162 21.29 -21.86 -36.23
CA PHE A 162 22.52 -21.85 -37.00
C PHE A 162 22.19 -21.47 -38.44
N PHE A 163 22.62 -20.28 -38.85
CA PHE A 163 22.53 -19.85 -40.23
C PHE A 163 23.77 -20.31 -41.00
N HIS A 164 23.58 -21.08 -42.06
CA HIS A 164 24.66 -21.38 -42.99
C HIS A 164 25.00 -20.11 -43.77
N LEU A 165 26.21 -19.61 -43.55
CA LEU A 165 26.75 -18.51 -44.34
C LEU A 165 27.25 -19.07 -45.68
N SER A 166 26.91 -18.42 -46.80
CA SER A 166 27.45 -18.78 -48.10
C SER A 166 28.92 -18.33 -48.22
N GLU A 167 29.72 -19.06 -49.00
CA GLU A 167 31.13 -18.72 -49.25
C GLU A 167 31.31 -17.30 -49.82
N ASP A 168 30.36 -16.83 -50.62
CA ASP A 168 30.35 -15.47 -51.14
C ASP A 168 30.16 -14.42 -50.03
N MET A 169 29.31 -14.70 -49.04
CA MET A 169 29.12 -13.82 -47.88
C MET A 169 30.37 -13.79 -47.01
N PHE A 170 31.02 -14.95 -46.84
CA PHE A 170 32.30 -15.06 -46.14
C PHE A 170 33.41 -14.27 -46.86
N ARG A 171 33.51 -14.35 -48.18
CA ARG A 171 34.50 -13.60 -48.97
C ARG A 171 34.30 -12.08 -48.90
N ARG A 172 33.05 -11.62 -48.89
CA ARG A 172 32.72 -10.19 -48.74
C ARG A 172 32.98 -9.67 -47.31
N MET A 173 32.78 -10.51 -46.30
CA MET A 173 33.09 -10.19 -44.90
C MET A 173 34.59 -10.32 -44.57
N GLY A 174 35.30 -11.20 -45.28
CA GLY A 174 36.69 -11.58 -45.01
C GLY A 174 37.76 -10.65 -45.57
N GLY A 175 37.39 -9.66 -46.39
CA GLY A 175 38.26 -8.55 -46.79
C GLY A 175 39.61 -8.94 -47.41
N ARG A 176 39.66 -10.01 -48.21
CA ARG A 176 40.85 -10.43 -48.97
C ARG A 176 40.48 -10.85 -50.39
#